data_AF-A0A2W4EQU9-F1
#
_entry.id   AF-A0A2W4EQU9-F1
#
_cell.length_a   1.000
_cell.length_b   1.000
_cell.length_c   1.000
_cell.angle_alpha   90.00
_cell.angle_beta   90.00
_cell.angle_gamma   90.00
#
_symmetry.space_group_name_H-M   'P 1'
#
loop_
_entity.id
_entity.type
_entity.pdbx_description
1 polymer ?
#
loop_
_entity_poly.entity_id
_entity_poly.type
_entity_poly.pdbx_seq_one_letter_code
_entity_poly.pdbx_strand_id
1 'polypeptide(L)'
;MGTASPIRLAGHRLGRNRHVCAFCNSAEEGYRVLMPFIKEGFECGDKALHIINPANSADHMSRLGAAGIDTEAAMHSGQLELRENTEFYQPDGHFDQDRMFETFKSVADAETTGGFPLSRIVCHMDWAASDTVNIVDVIEFEARVNDVWQSHDDAVICVYDLAKFGGDAIVDIMRTHPMIIVGGLLQENPFYVAPKDFLSELRERRASPENPQQS
;
A
#
# COMPACT_ATOMS: atom_id res chain seq x y z
N MET A 1 26.23 -11.56 -5.34
CA MET A 1 24.94 -10.91 -5.03
C MET A 1 24.54 -11.40 -3.66
N GLY A 2 24.67 -10.56 -2.63
CA GLY A 2 24.27 -10.92 -1.28
C GLY A 2 22.76 -11.12 -1.26
N THR A 3 22.29 -12.23 -0.72
CA THR A 3 20.84 -12.46 -0.55
C THR A 3 20.31 -11.39 0.39
N ALA A 4 19.38 -10.55 -0.09
CA ALA A 4 18.71 -9.55 0.73
C ALA A 4 18.17 -10.20 2.01
N SER A 5 18.28 -9.50 3.13
CA SER A 5 17.77 -9.95 4.42
C SER A 5 16.29 -10.31 4.30
N PRO A 6 15.81 -11.36 4.99
CA PRO A 6 14.41 -11.74 4.94
C PRO A 6 13.53 -10.62 5.51
N ILE A 7 12.62 -10.07 4.70
CA ILE A 7 11.67 -9.05 5.14
C ILE A 7 10.65 -9.67 6.11
N ARG A 8 10.44 -9.07 7.28
CA ARG A 8 9.45 -9.51 8.26
C ARG A 8 8.31 -8.51 8.39
N LEU A 9 7.08 -9.02 8.42
CA LEU A 9 5.88 -8.22 8.60
C LEU A 9 4.88 -9.00 9.47
N ALA A 10 4.33 -8.33 10.49
CA ALA A 10 3.38 -8.90 11.44
C ALA A 10 3.78 -10.30 11.96
N GLY A 11 5.06 -10.45 12.36
CA GLY A 11 5.62 -11.68 12.92
C GLY A 11 6.00 -12.77 11.91
N HIS A 12 5.76 -12.57 10.62
CA HIS A 12 6.00 -13.58 9.58
C HIS A 12 7.00 -13.08 8.53
N ARG A 13 7.64 -14.01 7.81
CA ARG A 13 8.54 -13.67 6.70
C ARG A 13 7.71 -13.43 5.43
N LEU A 14 7.91 -12.29 4.79
CA LEU A 14 7.34 -12.01 3.48
C LEU A 14 8.09 -12.80 2.40
N GLY A 15 7.31 -13.48 1.56
CA GLY A 15 7.81 -14.26 0.42
C GLY A 15 8.05 -13.40 -0.81
N ARG A 16 7.71 -13.95 -1.98
CA ARG A 16 7.75 -13.22 -3.27
C ARG A 16 6.55 -12.31 -3.46
N ASN A 17 5.42 -12.62 -2.83
CA ASN A 17 4.24 -11.77 -2.83
C ASN A 17 4.44 -10.68 -1.77
N ARG A 18 4.76 -9.47 -2.23
CA ARG A 18 5.09 -8.34 -1.36
C ARG A 18 4.16 -7.15 -1.51
N HIS A 19 3.06 -7.33 -2.24
CA HIS A 19 1.93 -6.42 -2.23
C HIS A 19 0.93 -6.87 -1.16
N VAL A 20 0.84 -6.11 -0.06
CA VAL A 20 0.11 -6.48 1.15
C VAL A 20 -0.99 -5.47 1.44
N CYS A 21 -2.21 -5.94 1.66
CA CYS A 21 -3.27 -5.10 2.20
C CYS A 21 -3.34 -5.24 3.72
N ALA A 22 -3.18 -4.14 4.45
CA ALA A 22 -3.32 -4.10 5.90
C ALA A 22 -4.65 -3.47 6.30
N PHE A 23 -5.60 -4.29 6.73
CA PHE A 23 -6.87 -3.84 7.28
C PHE A 23 -6.72 -3.56 8.77
N CYS A 24 -6.92 -2.29 9.15
CA CYS A 24 -6.79 -1.82 10.51
C CYS A 24 -8.11 -1.22 11.00
N ASN A 25 -8.46 -1.43 12.27
CA ASN A 25 -9.62 -0.81 12.91
C ASN A 25 -9.28 0.54 13.56
N SER A 26 -8.00 0.86 13.70
CA SER A 26 -7.53 2.15 14.20
C SER A 26 -6.09 2.43 13.78
N ALA A 27 -5.66 3.68 13.91
CA ALA A 27 -4.27 4.09 13.68
C ALA A 27 -3.30 3.35 14.63
N GLU A 28 -3.68 3.16 15.90
CA GLU A 28 -2.90 2.44 16.90
C GLU A 28 -2.68 0.98 16.51
N GLU A 29 -3.71 0.32 15.98
CA GLU A 29 -3.55 -1.03 15.42
C GLU A 29 -2.56 -1.03 14.26
N GLY A 30 -2.72 -0.10 13.31
CA GLY A 30 -1.83 0.04 12.16
C GLY A 30 -0.37 0.22 12.58
N TYR A 31 -0.07 1.18 13.47
CA TYR A 31 1.31 1.37 13.95
C TYR A 31 1.84 0.19 14.75
N ARG A 32 1.03 -0.44 15.60
CA ARG A 32 1.46 -1.63 16.36
C ARG A 32 1.91 -2.76 15.43
N VAL A 33 1.24 -2.92 14.29
CA VAL A 33 1.51 -3.96 13.29
C VAL A 33 2.69 -3.59 12.39
N LEU A 34 2.76 -2.33 11.93
CA LEU A 34 3.70 -1.89 10.90
C LEU A 34 5.02 -1.36 11.45
N MET A 35 5.05 -0.82 12.69
CA MET A 35 6.27 -0.23 13.25
C MET A 35 7.46 -1.20 13.30
N PRO A 36 7.30 -2.49 13.65
CA PRO A 36 8.42 -3.44 13.57
C PRO A 36 9.00 -3.59 12.16
N PHE A 37 8.13 -3.62 11.13
CA PHE A 37 8.53 -3.69 9.73
C PHE A 37 9.26 -2.42 9.28
N ILE A 38 8.77 -1.25 9.70
CA ILE A 38 9.40 0.04 9.41
C ILE A 38 10.79 0.12 10.07
N LYS A 39 10.87 -0.20 11.35
CA LYS A 39 12.12 -0.13 12.12
C LYS A 39 13.19 -1.07 11.56
N GLU A 40 12.82 -2.32 11.26
CA GLU A 40 13.74 -3.29 10.65
C GLU A 40 14.27 -2.78 9.30
N GLY A 41 13.44 -2.07 8.52
CA GLY A 41 13.88 -1.45 7.25
C GLY A 41 14.98 -0.42 7.46
N PHE A 42 14.80 0.48 8.43
CA PHE A 42 15.84 1.46 8.78
C PHE A 42 17.13 0.79 9.24
N GLU A 43 17.03 -0.24 10.08
CA GLU A 43 18.18 -1.02 10.57
C GLU A 43 18.92 -1.78 9.45
N CYS A 44 18.19 -2.22 8.41
CA CYS A 44 18.77 -2.87 7.23
C CYS A 44 19.37 -1.90 6.21
N GLY A 45 19.15 -0.58 6.38
CA GLY A 45 19.54 0.40 5.38
C GLY A 45 18.59 0.46 4.17
N ASP A 46 17.40 -0.11 4.27
CA ASP A 46 16.38 -0.07 3.21
C ASP A 46 15.82 1.34 3.07
N LYS A 47 15.36 1.72 1.87
CA LYS A 47 14.61 2.97 1.69
C LYS A 47 13.19 2.81 2.20
N ALA A 48 12.68 3.82 2.89
CA ALA A 48 11.31 3.93 3.37
C ALA A 48 10.58 5.03 2.59
N LEU A 49 9.56 4.66 1.82
CA LEU A 49 8.63 5.60 1.20
C LEU A 49 7.29 5.52 1.93
N HIS A 50 6.95 6.58 2.66
CA HIS A 50 5.69 6.65 3.41
C HIS A 50 4.77 7.68 2.75
N ILE A 51 3.64 7.19 2.23
CA ILE A 51 2.61 8.02 1.60
C ILE A 51 1.44 8.13 2.59
N ILE A 52 1.27 9.30 3.20
CA ILE A 52 0.40 9.48 4.37
C ILE A 52 -0.57 10.65 4.21
N ASN A 53 -1.68 10.63 4.94
CA ASN A 53 -2.57 11.79 5.01
C ASN A 53 -1.83 12.98 5.65
N PRO A 54 -1.86 14.19 5.06
CA PRO A 54 -1.19 15.37 5.60
C PRO A 54 -1.59 15.68 7.05
N ALA A 55 -2.84 15.42 7.42
CA ALA A 55 -3.33 15.62 8.79
C ALA A 55 -2.61 14.73 9.82
N ASN A 56 -2.02 13.61 9.38
CA ASN A 56 -1.34 12.63 10.22
C ASN A 56 0.18 12.78 10.19
N SER A 57 0.75 13.68 9.39
CA SER A 57 2.20 13.79 9.20
C SER A 57 2.98 14.06 10.49
N ALA A 58 2.50 14.99 11.33
CA ALA A 58 3.17 15.28 12.59
C ALA A 58 3.13 14.09 13.56
N ASP A 59 1.99 13.41 13.67
CA ASP A 59 1.84 12.22 14.51
C ASP A 59 2.70 11.05 14.00
N HIS A 60 2.74 10.85 12.67
CA HIS A 60 3.57 9.84 12.04
C HIS A 60 5.06 10.03 12.37
N MET A 61 5.58 11.24 12.16
CA MET A 61 6.98 11.56 12.46
C MET A 61 7.31 11.40 13.95
N SER A 62 6.40 11.83 14.82
CA SER A 62 6.53 11.64 16.28
C SER A 62 6.63 10.15 16.65
N ARG A 63 5.80 9.29 16.05
CA ARG A 63 5.82 7.84 16.30
C ARG A 63 7.07 7.16 15.78
N LEU A 64 7.58 7.57 14.61
CA LEU A 64 8.87 7.08 14.11
C LEU A 64 10.00 7.44 15.08
N GLY A 65 10.05 8.70 15.54
CA GLY A 65 11.01 9.15 16.55
C GLY A 65 10.91 8.37 17.87
N ALA A 66 9.69 8.14 18.36
CA ALA A 66 9.44 7.35 19.56
C ALA A 66 9.86 5.87 19.42
N ALA A 67 9.90 5.34 18.18
CA ALA A 67 10.41 4.01 17.88
C ALA A 67 11.95 3.95 17.79
N GLY A 68 12.63 5.08 17.94
CA GLY A 68 14.09 5.22 17.89
C GLY A 68 14.66 5.49 16.51
N ILE A 69 13.83 5.92 15.55
CA ILE A 69 14.27 6.29 14.21
C ILE A 69 14.67 7.77 14.23
N ASP A 70 15.91 8.07 13.83
CA ASP A 70 16.34 9.45 13.59
C ASP A 70 15.76 9.93 12.26
N THR A 71 14.56 10.50 12.31
CA THR A 71 13.82 10.91 11.13
C THR A 71 14.50 12.04 10.37
N GLU A 72 15.23 12.93 11.06
CA GLU A 72 15.93 14.04 10.42
C GLU A 72 17.11 13.51 9.59
N ALA A 73 17.94 12.64 10.17
CA ALA A 73 19.05 12.01 9.47
C ALA A 73 18.56 11.10 8.32
N ALA A 74 17.48 10.36 8.55
CA ALA A 74 16.88 9.50 7.53
C ALA A 74 16.35 10.30 6.33
N MET A 75 15.69 11.44 6.57
CA MET A 75 15.24 12.32 5.48
C MET A 75 16.43 12.98 4.76
N HIS A 76 17.45 13.43 5.50
CA HIS A 76 18.62 14.07 4.91
C HIS A 76 19.43 13.12 4.01
N SER A 77 19.56 11.86 4.41
CA SER A 77 20.21 10.82 3.61
C SER A 77 19.36 10.28 2.45
N GLY A 78 18.07 10.67 2.39
CA GLY A 78 17.11 10.14 1.42
C GLY A 78 16.57 8.74 1.75
N GLN A 79 16.95 8.17 2.90
CA GLN A 79 16.45 6.88 3.36
C GLN A 79 14.97 6.95 3.73
N LEU A 80 14.49 8.07 4.28
CA LEU A 80 13.07 8.33 4.51
C LEU A 80 12.54 9.37 3.53
N GLU A 81 11.56 8.98 2.73
CA GLU A 81 10.78 9.85 1.86
C GLU A 81 9.34 9.89 2.35
N LEU A 82 8.87 11.09 2.73
CA LEU A 82 7.48 11.32 3.13
C LEU A 82 6.74 12.03 2.01
N ARG A 83 5.57 11.50 1.63
CA ARG A 83 4.68 12.07 0.62
C ARG A 83 3.28 12.21 1.18
N GLU A 84 2.60 13.29 0.80
CA GLU A 84 1.19 13.48 1.14
C GLU A 84 0.32 12.67 0.18
N ASN A 85 -0.60 11.87 0.72
CA ASN A 85 -1.38 10.94 -0.11
C ASN A 85 -2.34 11.67 -1.07
N THR A 86 -2.93 12.79 -0.66
CA THR A 86 -3.81 13.59 -1.52
C THR A 86 -3.05 14.15 -2.72
N GLU A 87 -1.85 14.69 -2.52
CA GLU A 87 -1.00 15.19 -3.60
C GLU A 87 -0.46 14.05 -4.46
N PHE A 88 -0.04 12.95 -3.84
CA PHE A 88 0.56 11.81 -4.52
C PHE A 88 -0.44 11.09 -5.44
N TYR A 89 -1.65 10.80 -4.94
CA TYR A 89 -2.66 10.07 -5.71
C TYR A 89 -3.54 10.99 -6.58
N GLN A 90 -3.66 12.27 -6.23
CA GLN A 90 -4.52 13.23 -6.93
C GLN A 90 -3.79 14.57 -7.18
N PRO A 91 -2.65 14.60 -7.90
CA PRO A 91 -1.86 15.82 -8.10
C PRO A 91 -2.66 16.93 -8.82
N ASP A 92 -3.61 16.56 -9.69
CA ASP A 92 -4.50 17.49 -10.40
C ASP A 92 -5.92 17.51 -9.80
N GLY A 93 -6.06 17.15 -8.52
CA GLY A 93 -7.34 17.14 -7.80
C GLY A 93 -8.30 16.00 -8.17
N HIS A 94 -7.86 15.04 -8.98
CA HIS A 94 -8.59 13.81 -9.29
C HIS A 94 -7.64 12.63 -9.42
N PHE A 95 -8.16 11.43 -9.12
CA PHE A 95 -7.43 10.18 -9.26
C PHE A 95 -7.46 9.71 -10.72
N ASP A 96 -6.29 9.31 -11.23
CA ASP A 96 -6.12 8.72 -12.55
C ASP A 96 -5.29 7.42 -12.39
N GLN A 97 -5.95 6.29 -12.63
CA GLN A 97 -5.35 4.96 -12.45
C GLN A 97 -4.17 4.68 -13.40
N ASP A 98 -4.17 5.24 -14.62
CA ASP A 98 -3.12 5.00 -15.61
C ASP A 98 -1.87 5.80 -15.24
N ARG A 99 -2.06 7.07 -14.88
CA ARG A 99 -0.97 7.90 -14.36
C ARG A 99 -0.39 7.30 -13.09
N MET A 100 -1.22 6.88 -12.14
CA MET A 100 -0.72 6.31 -10.88
C MET A 100 0.01 5.00 -11.07
N PHE A 101 -0.42 4.17 -12.03
CA PHE A 101 0.33 2.98 -12.41
C PHE A 101 1.75 3.32 -12.91
N GLU A 102 1.89 4.31 -13.80
CA GLU A 102 3.21 4.74 -14.28
C GLU A 102 4.05 5.42 -13.18
N THR A 103 3.42 6.13 -12.25
CA THR A 103 4.09 6.67 -11.05
C THR A 103 4.70 5.55 -10.22
N PHE A 104 3.93 4.51 -9.89
CA PHE A 104 4.43 3.39 -9.09
C PHE A 104 5.51 2.56 -9.80
N LYS A 105 5.38 2.40 -11.12
CA LYS A 105 6.45 1.83 -11.93
C LYS A 105 7.72 2.66 -11.89
N SER A 106 7.60 3.98 -11.99
CA SER A 106 8.75 4.90 -11.88
C SER A 106 9.40 4.85 -10.50
N VAL A 107 8.60 4.72 -9.44
CA VAL A 107 9.10 4.49 -8.07
C VAL A 107 9.89 3.18 -8.03
N ALA A 108 9.32 2.07 -8.48
CA ALA A 108 9.98 0.77 -8.46
C ALA A 108 11.31 0.76 -9.28
N ASP A 109 11.30 1.40 -10.46
CA ASP A 109 12.47 1.48 -11.33
C ASP A 109 13.58 2.38 -10.73
N ALA A 110 13.22 3.50 -10.10
CA ALA A 110 14.18 4.44 -9.51
C ALA A 110 14.95 3.80 -8.35
N GLU A 111 14.30 2.94 -7.57
CA GLU A 111 14.88 2.33 -6.37
C GLU A 111 15.92 1.27 -6.69
N THR A 112 15.78 0.60 -7.83
CA THR A 112 16.82 -0.26 -8.39
C THR A 112 18.15 0.50 -8.62
N THR A 113 18.10 1.83 -8.74
CA THR A 113 19.26 2.70 -9.03
C THR A 113 19.72 3.56 -7.85
N GLY A 114 18.94 3.62 -6.76
CA GLY A 114 19.09 4.60 -5.67
C GLY A 114 20.18 4.31 -4.63
N GLY A 115 20.85 3.16 -4.71
CA GLY A 115 21.94 2.79 -3.78
C GLY A 115 21.47 2.18 -2.45
N PHE A 116 20.15 2.02 -2.26
CA PHE A 116 19.57 1.26 -1.14
C PHE A 116 19.40 -0.22 -1.53
N PRO A 117 19.38 -1.17 -0.56
CA PRO A 117 19.21 -2.59 -0.86
C PRO A 117 17.86 -2.94 -1.49
N LEU A 118 16.78 -2.31 -1.00
CA LEU A 118 15.40 -2.38 -1.48
C LEU A 118 14.58 -1.24 -0.88
N SER A 119 13.33 -1.12 -1.32
CA SER A 119 12.33 -0.21 -0.76
C SER A 119 11.23 -0.89 0.04
N ARG A 120 10.85 -0.25 1.14
CA ARG A 120 9.66 -0.53 1.95
C ARG A 120 8.69 0.63 1.82
N ILE A 121 7.56 0.38 1.16
CA ILE A 121 6.57 1.38 0.82
C ILE A 121 5.34 1.17 1.71
N VAL A 122 4.93 2.22 2.42
CA VAL A 122 3.72 2.21 3.27
C VAL A 122 2.76 3.27 2.76
N CYS A 123 1.62 2.82 2.24
CA CYS A 123 0.61 3.66 1.60
C CYS A 123 -0.64 3.73 2.49
N HIS A 124 -0.91 4.88 3.10
CA HIS A 124 -2.19 5.11 3.78
C HIS A 124 -3.25 5.48 2.76
N MET A 125 -4.26 4.61 2.62
CA MET A 125 -5.26 4.66 1.55
C MET A 125 -6.50 5.47 1.91
N ASP A 126 -6.50 6.18 3.05
CA ASP A 126 -7.69 6.87 3.55
C ASP A 126 -8.19 8.02 2.66
N TRP A 127 -7.37 8.48 1.70
CA TRP A 127 -7.80 9.38 0.63
C TRP A 127 -8.85 8.76 -0.30
N ALA A 128 -8.81 7.44 -0.50
CA ALA A 128 -9.72 6.71 -1.39
C ALA A 128 -11.12 6.50 -0.80
N ALA A 129 -11.29 6.78 0.49
CA ALA A 129 -12.59 6.77 1.16
C ALA A 129 -13.38 8.08 0.97
N SER A 130 -12.82 9.08 0.27
CA SER A 130 -13.51 10.32 -0.05
C SER A 130 -14.62 10.11 -1.09
N ASP A 131 -15.78 10.76 -0.90
CA ASP A 131 -16.91 10.72 -1.84
C ASP A 131 -16.56 11.25 -3.24
N THR A 132 -15.46 12.01 -3.37
CA THR A 132 -14.97 12.52 -4.66
C THR A 132 -14.17 11.51 -5.46
N VAL A 133 -13.81 10.36 -4.86
CA VAL A 133 -12.99 9.33 -5.48
C VAL A 133 -13.88 8.19 -5.96
N ASN A 134 -13.74 7.83 -7.23
CA ASN A 134 -14.35 6.61 -7.74
C ASN A 134 -13.57 5.39 -7.25
N ILE A 135 -14.10 4.72 -6.23
CA ILE A 135 -13.47 3.54 -5.62
C ILE A 135 -13.18 2.42 -6.64
N VAL A 136 -13.98 2.32 -7.70
CA VAL A 136 -13.79 1.28 -8.73
C VAL A 136 -12.50 1.50 -9.51
N ASP A 137 -12.09 2.75 -9.73
CA ASP A 137 -10.82 3.06 -10.40
C ASP A 137 -9.63 2.77 -9.48
N VAL A 138 -9.80 2.98 -8.16
CA VAL A 138 -8.79 2.60 -7.16
C VAL A 138 -8.62 1.08 -7.12
N ILE A 139 -9.73 0.33 -7.14
CA ILE A 139 -9.73 -1.14 -7.19
C ILE A 139 -9.04 -1.66 -8.45
N GLU A 140 -9.29 -1.04 -9.61
CA GLU A 140 -8.61 -1.37 -10.86
C GLU A 140 -7.10 -1.08 -10.81
N PHE A 141 -6.71 0.06 -10.25
CA PHE A 141 -5.30 0.40 -9.99
C PHE A 141 -4.62 -0.63 -9.07
N GLU A 142 -5.24 -0.98 -7.94
CA GLU A 142 -4.71 -1.94 -6.96
C GLU A 142 -4.52 -3.33 -7.57
N ALA A 143 -5.43 -3.77 -8.45
CA ALA A 143 -5.25 -5.00 -9.19
C ALA A 143 -4.00 -4.92 -10.09
N ARG A 144 -3.87 -3.85 -10.87
CA ARG A 144 -2.77 -3.68 -11.85
C ARG A 144 -1.40 -3.55 -11.20
N VAL A 145 -1.29 -2.87 -10.05
CA VAL A 145 0.03 -2.59 -9.44
C VAL A 145 0.76 -3.87 -9.02
N ASN A 146 0.06 -5.00 -8.85
CA ASN A 146 0.68 -6.31 -8.67
C ASN A 146 1.67 -6.67 -9.78
N ASP A 147 1.39 -6.30 -11.03
CA ASP A 147 2.28 -6.60 -12.16
C ASP A 147 3.61 -5.83 -12.05
N VAL A 148 3.60 -4.65 -11.41
CA VAL A 148 4.81 -3.87 -11.10
C VAL A 148 5.64 -4.59 -10.04
N TRP A 149 5.00 -5.04 -8.96
CA TRP A 149 5.71 -5.65 -7.83
C TRP A 149 6.19 -7.07 -8.08
N GLN A 150 5.63 -7.78 -9.07
CA GLN A 150 6.13 -9.09 -9.48
C GLN A 150 7.55 -9.05 -10.05
N SER A 151 7.98 -7.91 -10.60
CA SER A 151 9.32 -7.73 -11.16
C SER A 151 10.32 -7.07 -10.20
N HIS A 152 9.91 -6.71 -8.98
CA HIS A 152 10.72 -5.98 -8.01
C HIS A 152 10.80 -6.72 -6.67
N ASP A 153 11.90 -6.51 -5.94
CA ASP A 153 12.08 -7.04 -4.59
C ASP A 153 11.49 -6.09 -3.51
N ASP A 154 10.83 -5.01 -3.89
CA ASP A 154 10.26 -4.06 -2.94
C ASP A 154 9.06 -4.64 -2.19
N ALA A 155 8.80 -4.12 -0.99
CA ALA A 155 7.62 -4.46 -0.20
C ALA A 155 6.67 -3.27 -0.09
N VAL A 156 5.41 -3.49 -0.44
CA VAL A 156 4.37 -2.45 -0.50
C VAL A 156 3.20 -2.85 0.37
N ILE A 157 2.88 -1.99 1.33
CA ILE A 157 1.79 -2.17 2.26
C ILE A 157 0.75 -1.07 2.04
N CYS A 158 -0.39 -1.45 1.50
CA CYS A 158 -1.57 -0.59 1.38
C CYS A 158 -2.40 -0.70 2.67
N VAL A 159 -2.48 0.39 3.42
CA VAL A 159 -3.12 0.47 4.74
C VAL A 159 -4.52 1.03 4.59
N TYR A 160 -5.51 0.22 4.95
CA TYR A 160 -6.93 0.55 4.88
C TYR A 160 -7.53 0.63 6.28
N ASP A 161 -8.15 1.76 6.59
CA ASP A 161 -8.93 1.97 7.82
C ASP A 161 -10.35 1.43 7.60
N LEU A 162 -10.67 0.28 8.21
CA LEU A 162 -11.96 -0.39 8.07
C LEU A 162 -13.15 0.49 8.47
N ALA A 163 -12.95 1.51 9.31
CA ALA A 163 -14.01 2.43 9.70
C ALA A 163 -14.39 3.42 8.58
N LYS A 164 -13.56 3.56 7.53
CA LYS A 164 -13.75 4.54 6.45
C LYS A 164 -14.29 3.94 5.15
N PHE A 165 -14.20 2.62 4.95
CA PHE A 165 -14.58 1.98 3.70
C PHE A 165 -15.87 1.16 3.84
N GLY A 166 -16.69 1.17 2.79
CA GLY A 166 -17.85 0.29 2.69
C GLY A 166 -17.47 -1.18 2.53
N GLY A 167 -18.36 -2.08 2.95
CA GLY A 167 -18.12 -3.53 2.92
C GLY A 167 -17.78 -4.06 1.53
N ASP A 168 -18.51 -3.63 0.50
CA ASP A 168 -18.28 -4.07 -0.89
C ASP A 168 -16.90 -3.65 -1.40
N ALA A 169 -16.48 -2.41 -1.06
CA ALA A 169 -15.14 -1.92 -1.41
C ALA A 169 -14.05 -2.75 -0.73
N ILE A 170 -14.20 -3.08 0.56
CA ILE A 170 -13.24 -3.91 1.29
C ILE A 170 -13.13 -5.31 0.68
N VAL A 171 -14.24 -5.92 0.25
CA VAL A 171 -14.22 -7.22 -0.41
C VAL A 171 -13.45 -7.16 -1.73
N ASP A 172 -13.70 -6.16 -2.57
CA ASP A 172 -12.99 -6.05 -3.84
C ASP A 172 -11.50 -5.68 -3.64
N ILE A 173 -11.16 -4.79 -2.70
CA ILE A 173 -9.76 -4.48 -2.31
C ILE A 173 -9.05 -5.73 -1.80
N MET A 174 -9.71 -6.55 -0.99
CA MET A 174 -9.13 -7.80 -0.50
C MET A 174 -8.74 -8.67 -1.69
N ARG A 175 -9.61 -8.81 -2.69
CA ARG A 175 -9.37 -9.68 -3.85
C ARG A 175 -8.19 -9.24 -4.74
N THR A 176 -7.72 -7.99 -4.64
CA THR A 176 -6.58 -7.49 -5.41
C THR A 176 -5.22 -7.73 -4.75
N HIS A 177 -5.17 -8.15 -3.49
CA HIS A 177 -3.89 -8.30 -2.77
C HIS A 177 -3.56 -9.77 -2.45
N PRO A 178 -2.37 -10.28 -2.81
CA PRO A 178 -2.00 -11.67 -2.54
C PRO A 178 -1.73 -11.95 -1.06
N MET A 179 -1.43 -10.91 -0.27
CA MET A 179 -1.18 -10.99 1.17
C MET A 179 -2.11 -10.02 1.90
N ILE A 180 -2.62 -10.43 3.06
CA ILE A 180 -3.49 -9.60 3.89
C ILE A 180 -3.03 -9.59 5.34
N ILE A 181 -3.25 -8.46 6.02
CA ILE A 181 -3.19 -8.36 7.47
C ILE A 181 -4.59 -8.07 8.00
N VAL A 182 -5.08 -8.97 8.85
CA VAL A 182 -6.35 -8.81 9.57
C VAL A 182 -6.12 -9.17 11.03
N GLY A 183 -6.58 -8.34 11.96
CA GLY A 183 -6.34 -8.52 13.40
C GLY A 183 -4.86 -8.54 13.78
N GLY A 184 -4.01 -7.88 12.98
CA GLY A 184 -2.56 -7.83 13.16
C GLY A 184 -1.80 -9.11 12.81
N LEU A 185 -2.41 -10.04 12.08
CA LEU A 185 -1.76 -11.26 11.58
C LEU A 185 -1.62 -11.21 10.06
N LEU A 186 -0.40 -11.43 9.55
CA LEU A 186 -0.15 -11.60 8.12
C LEU A 186 -0.56 -13.00 7.66
N GLN A 187 -1.32 -13.08 6.57
CA GLN A 187 -1.76 -14.33 5.95
C GLN A 187 -1.66 -14.23 4.43
N GLU A 188 -1.40 -15.36 3.77
CA GLU A 188 -1.68 -15.49 2.34
C GLU A 188 -3.19 -15.35 2.13
N ASN A 189 -3.58 -14.54 1.15
CA ASN A 189 -4.98 -14.24 0.93
C ASN A 189 -5.65 -15.33 0.06
N PRO A 190 -6.57 -16.13 0.61
CA PRO A 190 -7.26 -17.17 -0.16
C PRO A 190 -8.25 -16.60 -1.18
N PHE A 191 -8.60 -15.31 -1.08
CA PHE A 191 -9.54 -14.63 -1.97
C PHE A 191 -8.84 -13.83 -3.08
N TYR A 192 -7.51 -13.86 -3.15
CA TYR A 192 -6.75 -13.18 -4.18
C TYR A 192 -7.12 -13.70 -5.58
N VAL A 193 -7.34 -12.77 -6.51
CA VAL A 193 -7.60 -13.04 -7.92
C VAL A 193 -6.51 -12.38 -8.74
N ALA A 194 -5.92 -13.12 -9.69
CA ALA A 194 -4.88 -12.57 -10.56
C ALA A 194 -5.41 -11.36 -11.35
N PRO A 195 -4.57 -10.33 -11.63
CA PRO A 195 -5.04 -9.06 -12.19
C PRO A 195 -5.86 -9.22 -13.48
N LYS A 196 -5.41 -10.10 -14.39
CA LYS A 196 -6.10 -10.37 -15.65
C LYS A 196 -7.55 -10.83 -15.45
N ASP A 197 -7.78 -11.74 -14.52
CA ASP A 197 -9.09 -12.36 -14.30
C ASP A 197 -10.00 -11.38 -13.55
N PHE A 198 -9.48 -10.72 -12.52
CA PHE A 198 -10.20 -9.73 -11.73
C PHE A 198 -10.67 -8.54 -12.59
N LEU A 199 -9.80 -8.01 -13.47
CA LEU A 199 -10.14 -6.92 -14.37
C LEU A 199 -11.17 -7.33 -15.44
N SER A 200 -11.19 -8.61 -15.85
CA SER A 200 -12.25 -9.12 -16.72
C SER A 200 -13.60 -9.08 -16.03
N GLU A 201 -13.68 -9.60 -14.81
CA GLU A 201 -14.90 -9.59 -13.99
C GLU A 201 -15.39 -8.17 -13.71
N LEU A 202 -14.47 -7.24 -13.39
CA LEU A 202 -14.81 -5.84 -13.12
C LEU A 202 -15.44 -5.15 -14.35
N ARG A 203 -14.92 -5.44 -15.55
CA ARG A 203 -15.50 -4.95 -16.82
C ARG A 203 -16.87 -5.54 -17.09
N GLU A 204 -17.07 -6.82 -16.80
CA GLU A 204 -18.38 -7.49 -16.96
C GLU A 204 -19.44 -6.91 -16.02
N ARG A 205 -19.07 -6.64 -14.76
CA ARG A 205 -19.92 -5.94 -13.77
C ARG A 205 -20.30 -4.54 -14.25
N ARG A 206 -19.34 -3.76 -14.76
CA ARG A 206 -19.60 -2.43 -15.34
C ARG A 206 -20.52 -2.47 -16.56
N ALA A 207 -20.41 -3.51 -17.39
CA ALA A 207 -21.26 -3.71 -18.58
C ALA A 207 -22.67 -4.20 -18.25
N SER A 208 -22.89 -4.75 -17.05
CA SER A 208 -24.17 -5.28 -16.57
C SER A 208 -24.65 -4.50 -15.35
N PRO A 209 -25.01 -3.21 -15.47
CA PRO A 209 -25.64 -2.51 -14.37
C PRO A 209 -26.91 -3.28 -14.00
N GLU A 210 -27.05 -3.69 -12.75
CA GLU A 210 -28.21 -4.40 -12.24
C GLU A 210 -29.48 -3.72 -12.74
N ASN A 211 -30.31 -4.46 -13.47
CA ASN A 211 -31.68 -4.07 -13.76
C ASN A 211 -32.41 -4.13 -12.41
N PRO A 212 -32.85 -3.03 -11.79
CA PRO A 212 -33.65 -3.13 -10.57
C PRO A 212 -34.96 -3.80 -10.95
N GLN A 213 -35.02 -5.12 -10.75
CA GLN A 213 -36.25 -5.88 -10.90
C GLN A 213 -37.24 -5.39 -9.86
N GLN A 214 -38.29 -4.77 -10.40
CA GLN A 214 -39.57 -4.44 -9.81
C GLN A 214 -39.95 -5.39 -8.66
N SER A 215 -40.29 -4.81 -7.51
CA SER A 215 -41.26 -5.36 -6.55
C SER A 215 -41.96 -4.19 -5.86
#